data_AF-A0A369UTM2-F1
#
_entry.id   AF-A0A369UTM2-F1
#
_cell.length_a   1.000
_cell.length_b   1.000
_cell.length_c   1.000
_cell.angle_alpha   90.00
_cell.angle_beta   90.00
_cell.angle_gamma   90.00
#
_symmetry.space_group_name_H-M   'P 1'
#
loop_
_entity.id
_entity.type
_entity.pdbx_description
1 polymer ?
#
loop_
_entity_poly.entity_id
_entity_poly.type
_entity_poly.pdbx_seq_one_letter_code
_entity_poly.pdbx_strand_id
1 'polypeptide(L)' 'MEAGIDASIGTVGDALDNALMESQIGLYKTELIKPRRPWHGLADVELATAEWVDWFNNQRLHT' A
#
# COMPACT_ATOMS: atom_id res chain seq x y z
N MET A 1 19.37 14.29 -13.31
CA MET A 1 17.90 14.24 -13.24
C MET A 1 17.55 14.32 -11.77
N GLU A 2 17.22 15.52 -11.29
CA GLU A 2 16.65 15.68 -9.95
C GLU A 2 15.24 15.09 -10.01
N ALA A 3 15.00 14.01 -9.28
CA ALA A 3 13.64 13.50 -9.10
C ALA A 3 12.89 14.59 -8.34
N GLY A 4 11.97 15.29 -9.00
CA GLY A 4 11.14 16.37 -8.44
C GLY A 4 10.14 15.82 -7.44
N ILE A 5 10.64 15.20 -6.36
CA ILE A 5 9.88 14.73 -5.23
C ILE A 5 9.77 15.92 -4.30
N ASP A 6 8.71 16.71 -4.49
CA ASP A 6 8.33 17.75 -3.53
C ASP A 6 7.94 17.05 -2.22
N ALA A 7 8.66 17.35 -1.14
CA ALA A 7 8.30 16.82 0.16
C ALA A 7 6.98 17.48 0.59
N SER A 8 5.93 16.69 0.78
CA SER A 8 4.65 17.17 1.34
C SER A 8 4.88 17.69 2.76
N ILE A 9 5.24 18.97 2.86
CA ILE A 9 5.37 19.68 4.13
C ILE A 9 4.22 20.69 4.21
N GLY A 10 3.16 20.25 4.89
CA GLY A 10 2.34 21.14 5.72
C GLY A 10 1.29 22.02 5.03
N THR A 11 0.51 21.51 4.09
CA THR A 11 -0.75 22.16 3.66
C THR A 11 -1.89 21.16 3.49
N VAL A 12 -3.12 21.64 3.29
CA VAL A 12 -4.38 20.86 3.22
C VAL A 12 -4.34 19.68 2.22
N GLY A 13 -3.41 19.68 1.25
CA GLY A 13 -3.13 18.54 0.37
C GLY A 13 -2.55 17.31 1.09
N ASP A 14 -1.73 17.50 2.13
CA ASP A 14 -1.13 16.42 2.92
C ASP A 14 -2.19 15.57 3.62
N ALA A 15 -3.28 16.18 4.09
CA ALA A 15 -4.36 15.45 4.73
C ALA A 15 -5.09 14.54 3.73
N LEU A 16 -5.21 14.94 2.46
CA LEU A 16 -5.82 14.13 1.41
C LEU A 16 -4.88 13.02 0.96
N ASP A 17 -3.60 13.32 0.75
CA ASP A 17 -2.58 12.33 0.41
C ASP A 17 -2.39 11.30 1.53
N ASN A 18 -2.38 11.76 2.78
CA ASN A 18 -2.34 10.90 3.96
C ASN A 18 -3.63 10.09 4.10
N ALA A 19 -4.82 10.68 3.89
CA ALA A 19 -6.07 9.92 3.93
C ALA A 19 -6.15 8.84 2.83
N LEU A 20 -5.62 9.13 1.64
CA LEU A 20 -5.50 8.17 0.54
C LEU A 20 -4.53 7.05 0.91
N MET A 21 -3.35 7.39 1.43
CA MET A 21 -2.35 6.41 1.88
C MET A 21 -2.88 5.54 3.03
N GLU A 22 -3.56 6.14 4.01
CA GLU A 22 -4.21 5.44 5.12
C GLU A 22 -5.29 4.48 4.62
N SER A 23 -6.07 4.89 3.62
CA SER A 23 -7.08 4.03 2.97
C SER A 23 -6.42 2.85 2.24
N GLN A 24 -5.34 3.11 1.51
CA GLN A 24 -4.56 2.07 0.81
C GLN A 24 -3.94 1.07 1.81
N ILE A 25 -3.36 1.55 2.91
CA ILE A 25 -2.84 0.71 4.00
C ILE A 25 -3.96 -0.09 4.67
N GLY A 26 -5.12 0.51 4.89
CA GLY A 26 -6.30 -0.16 5.44
C GLY A 26 -6.77 -1.31 4.56
N LEU A 27 -6.77 -1.09 3.24
CA LEU A 27 -7.12 -2.10 2.25
C LEU A 27 -6.09 -3.23 2.20
N TYR A 28 -4.80 -2.90 2.11
CA TYR A 28 -3.69 -3.85 2.19
C TYR A 28 -3.80 -4.74 3.44
N LYS A 29 -4.04 -4.13 4.61
CA LYS A 29 -4.21 -4.90 5.86
C LYS A 29 -5.43 -5.82 5.81
N THR A 30 -6.50 -5.43 5.12
CA THR A 30 -7.77 -6.16 5.06
C THR A 30 -7.75 -7.29 4.04
N GLU A 31 -7.16 -7.07 2.87
CA GLU A 31 -7.10 -8.06 1.78
C GLU A 31 -5.91 -9.02 1.93
N LEU A 32 -4.75 -8.55 2.42
CA LEU A 32 -3.53 -9.37 2.54
C LEU A 32 -3.26 -9.80 3.97
N ILE A 33 -3.02 -8.85 4.88
CA ILE A 33 -2.40 -9.14 6.18
C ILE A 33 -3.32 -9.93 7.09
N LYS A 34 -4.57 -9.47 7.30
CA LYS A 34 -5.50 -10.08 8.26
C LYS A 34 -5.91 -11.50 7.85
N PRO A 35 -6.27 -11.81 6.58
CA PRO A 35 -6.78 -13.12 6.18
C PRO A 35 -5.72 -14.22 6.18
N ARG A 36 -4.45 -13.87 5.95
CA ARG A 36 -3.34 -14.83 5.83
C ARG A 36 -2.58 -15.09 7.14
N ARG A 37 -3.12 -14.66 8.29
CA ARG A 37 -2.51 -14.98 9.60
C ARG A 37 -2.76 -16.45 9.98
N PRO A 38 -1.86 -17.11 10.73
CA PRO A 38 -0.58 -16.59 11.22
C PRO A 38 0.51 -16.59 10.14
N TRP A 39 1.42 -15.61 10.22
CA TRP A 39 2.58 -15.52 9.34
C TRP A 39 3.76 -16.26 9.95
N HIS A 40 4.54 -16.97 9.14
CA HIS A 40 5.69 -17.74 9.62
C HIS A 40 6.94 -16.88 9.86
N GLY A 41 7.00 -15.68 9.26
CA GLY A 41 8.11 -14.76 9.40
C GLY A 41 8.04 -13.61 8.41
N LEU A 42 9.04 -12.72 8.45
CA LEU A 42 9.08 -11.53 7.60
C LEU A 42 9.12 -11.87 6.10
N ALA A 43 9.91 -12.87 5.72
CA ALA A 43 10.06 -13.27 4.31
C ALA A 43 8.73 -13.70 3.65
N ASP A 44 7.85 -14.36 4.42
CA ASP A 44 6.52 -14.77 3.97
C ASP A 44 5.63 -13.54 3.71
N VAL A 45 5.70 -12.55 4.60
CA VAL A 45 5.01 -11.27 4.43
C VAL A 45 5.55 -10.50 3.23
N GLU A 46 6.88 -10.44 3.06
CA GLU A 46 7.53 -9.72 1.95
C GLU A 46 7.14 -10.29 0.59
N LEU A 47 7.17 -11.62 0.44
CA LEU A 47 6.75 -12.28 -0.78
C LEU A 47 5.27 -12.01 -1.08
N ALA A 48 4.40 -12.23 -0.09
CA ALA A 48 2.97 -12.00 -0.27
C ALA A 48 2.64 -10.53 -0.54
N THR A 49 3.45 -9.59 -0.03
CA THR A 49 3.34 -8.16 -0.33
C THR A 49 3.65 -7.89 -1.79
N ALA A 50 4.75 -8.45 -2.31
CA ALA A 50 5.14 -8.28 -3.71
C ALA A 50 4.05 -8.82 -4.66
N GLU A 51 3.52 -10.00 -4.35
CA GLU A 51 2.41 -10.60 -5.10
C GLU A 51 1.13 -9.74 -5.04
N TRP A 52 0.78 -9.21 -3.87
CA TRP A 52 -0.39 -8.35 -3.71
C TRP A 52 -0.24 -7.05 -4.48
N VAL A 53 0.95 -6.43 -4.48
CA VAL A 53 1.23 -5.20 -5.25
C VAL A 53 1.12 -5.45 -6.75
N ASP A 54 1.68 -6.56 -7.25
CA ASP A 54 1.55 -6.93 -8.66
C ASP A 54 0.09 -7.12 -9.06
N TRP A 55 -0.65 -7.91 -8.28
CA TRP A 55 -2.08 -8.13 -8.52
C TRP A 55 -2.87 -6.82 -8.46
N PHE A 56 -2.66 -6.00 -7.44
CA PHE A 56 -3.39 -4.75 -7.23
C PHE A 56 -3.22 -3.79 -8.42
N ASN A 57 -2.01 -3.66 -8.95
CA ASN A 57 -1.69 -2.74 -10.03
C ASN A 57 -2.04 -3.26 -11.42
N ASN A 58 -1.88 -4.56 -11.66
CA ASN A 58 -1.92 -5.12 -13.02
C ASN A 58 -3.17 -5.97 -13.29
N GLN A 59 -3.80 -6.51 -12.25
CA GLN A 59 -4.91 -7.48 -12.36
C GLN A 59 -6.17 -7.02 -11.60
N ARG A 60 -6.02 -5.97 -10.78
CA ARG A 60 -7.03 -5.12 -10.16
C ARG A 60 -8.18 -4.79 -11.11
N LEU A 61 -9.32 -5.49 -11.08
CA LEU A 61 -10.49 -5.04 -11.83
C LEU A 61 -10.98 -3.71 -11.25
N HIS A 62 -10.71 -2.62 -11.96
CA HIS A 62 -11.28 -1.30 -11.68
C HIS A 62 -12.62 -1.22 -12.41
N THR A 63 -13.71 -1.58 -11.73
CA THR A 63 -15.08 -1.24 -12.14
C THR A 63 -15.51 0.08 -11.55
#